data_AF-A0A529C6G6-F1
#
_entry.id   AF-A0A529C6G6-F1
#
_cell.length_a   1.000
_cell.length_b   1.000
_cell.length_c   1.000
_cell.angle_alpha   90.00
_cell.angle_beta   90.00
_cell.angle_gamma   90.00
#
_symmetry.space_group_name_H-M   'P 1'
#
loop_
_entity.id
_entity.type
_entity.pdbx_description
1 polymer ?
#
loop_
_entity_poly.entity_id
_entity_poly.type
_entity_poly.pdbx_seq_one_letter_code
_entity_poly.pdbx_strand_id
1 'polypeptide(L)'
;MDVAAWLRGLGLQQYEQAFRDNAIDAEVLPELTDADLEKLGMLLGHRKRFRKAVVGLGPSSHPDASTDDIAAQSRTRGLSAERRQLTVMFVDLVGSTALATRLDPEDLRETIGAYHRCVADTVVHFGGFVAKYMGDGVLVYFGYPQAHENAAE
;
A
#
# COMPACT_ATOMS: atom_id res chain seq x y z
N MET A 1 -12.11 -7.20 -22.10
CA MET A 1 -10.75 -7.06 -21.54
C MET A 1 -10.18 -8.46 -21.33
N ASP A 2 -8.92 -8.71 -21.68
CA ASP A 2 -8.26 -9.99 -21.39
C ASP A 2 -7.78 -10.01 -19.93
N VAL A 3 -8.49 -10.77 -19.09
CA VAL A 3 -8.19 -10.92 -17.65
C VAL A 3 -6.82 -11.56 -17.44
N ALA A 4 -6.41 -12.50 -18.30
CA ALA A 4 -5.11 -13.16 -18.19
C ALA A 4 -3.97 -12.16 -18.46
N ALA A 5 -4.08 -11.36 -19.51
CA ALA A 5 -3.11 -10.30 -19.79
C ALA A 5 -3.04 -9.26 -18.66
N TRP A 6 -4.19 -8.92 -18.06
CA TRP A 6 -4.25 -7.98 -16.94
C TRP A 6 -3.61 -8.55 -15.67
N LEU A 7 -3.86 -9.82 -15.33
CA LEU A 7 -3.23 -10.49 -14.19
C LEU A 7 -1.70 -10.58 -14.36
N ARG A 8 -1.19 -10.82 -15.59
CA ARG A 8 0.26 -10.74 -15.87
C ARG A 8 0.83 -9.36 -15.58
N GLY A 9 0.13 -8.30 -15.99
CA GLY A 9 0.53 -6.92 -15.70
C GLY A 9 0.63 -6.60 -14.21
N LEU A 10 -0.11 -7.32 -13.35
CA LEU A 10 -0.07 -7.18 -11.90
C LEU A 10 0.92 -8.13 -11.19
N GLY A 11 1.62 -8.98 -11.96
CA GLY A 11 2.46 -10.04 -11.41
C GLY A 11 1.64 -11.11 -10.67
N LEU A 12 0.40 -11.33 -11.08
CA LEU A 12 -0.57 -12.28 -10.52
C LEU A 12 -0.86 -13.45 -11.47
N GLN A 13 0.00 -13.67 -12.46
CA GLN A 13 -0.15 -14.68 -13.51
C GLN A 13 -0.35 -16.12 -12.99
N GLN A 14 0.20 -16.43 -11.82
CA GLN A 14 0.00 -17.72 -11.14
C GLN A 14 -1.46 -18.02 -10.80
N TYR A 15 -2.32 -16.99 -10.73
CA TYR A 15 -3.75 -17.14 -10.47
C TYR A 15 -4.58 -17.20 -11.74
N GLU A 16 -3.98 -17.08 -12.94
CA GLU A 16 -4.73 -17.15 -14.21
C GLU A 16 -5.55 -18.44 -14.32
N GLN A 17 -4.96 -19.58 -13.94
CA GLN A 17 -5.67 -20.86 -14.00
C GLN A 17 -6.86 -20.87 -13.05
N ALA A 18 -6.67 -20.40 -11.81
CA ALA A 18 -7.76 -20.31 -10.83
C ALA A 18 -8.88 -19.37 -11.30
N PHE A 19 -8.55 -18.27 -11.97
CA PHE A 19 -9.54 -17.35 -12.53
C PHE A 19 -10.30 -17.97 -13.71
N ARG A 20 -9.62 -18.71 -14.60
CA ARG A 20 -10.27 -19.44 -15.70
C ARG A 20 -11.16 -20.57 -15.20
N ASP A 21 -10.67 -21.36 -14.25
CA ASP A 21 -11.41 -22.50 -13.67
C ASP A 21 -12.67 -22.04 -12.93
N ASN A 22 -12.69 -20.80 -12.42
CA ASN A 22 -13.83 -20.18 -11.75
C ASN A 22 -14.63 -19.21 -12.66
N ALA A 23 -14.37 -19.23 -13.97
CA ALA A 23 -15.05 -18.37 -14.96
C ALA A 23 -15.09 -16.88 -14.58
N ILE A 24 -13.98 -16.36 -14.04
CA ILE A 24 -13.87 -14.96 -13.61
C ILE A 24 -13.47 -14.09 -14.80
N ASP A 25 -14.47 -13.39 -15.35
CA ASP A 25 -14.32 -12.46 -16.45
C ASP A 25 -14.19 -11.00 -15.98
N ALA A 26 -13.87 -10.10 -16.92
CA ALA A 26 -13.62 -8.68 -16.63
C ALA A 26 -14.80 -7.95 -15.96
N GLU A 27 -16.02 -8.43 -16.19
CA GLU A 27 -17.25 -7.91 -15.58
C GLU A 27 -17.38 -8.30 -14.10
N VAL A 28 -16.83 -9.45 -13.72
CA VAL A 28 -16.90 -10.00 -12.36
C VAL A 28 -15.77 -9.47 -11.48
N LEU A 29 -14.65 -9.05 -12.07
CA LEU A 29 -13.51 -8.44 -11.36
C LEU A 29 -13.88 -7.37 -10.32
N PRO A 30 -14.75 -6.36 -10.62
CA PRO A 30 -15.20 -5.36 -9.64
C PRO A 30 -16.04 -5.92 -8.50
N GLU A 31 -16.72 -7.05 -8.71
CA GLU A 31 -17.63 -7.66 -7.74
C GLU A 31 -16.91 -8.57 -6.74
N LEU A 32 -15.67 -9.00 -7.06
CA LEU A 32 -14.89 -9.89 -6.19
C LEU A 32 -14.52 -9.23 -4.85
N THR A 33 -14.86 -9.91 -3.78
CA THR A 33 -14.56 -9.51 -2.40
C THR A 33 -13.24 -10.12 -1.90
N ASP A 34 -12.70 -9.58 -0.79
CA ASP A 34 -11.49 -10.14 -0.15
C ASP A 34 -11.67 -11.63 0.25
N ALA A 35 -12.91 -12.07 0.51
CA ALA A 35 -13.26 -13.44 0.84
C ALA A 35 -13.26 -14.36 -0.39
N ASP A 36 -13.70 -13.88 -1.55
CA ASP A 36 -13.68 -14.64 -2.80
C ASP A 36 -12.25 -14.86 -3.29
N LEU A 37 -11.41 -13.84 -3.17
CA LEU A 37 -9.98 -13.95 -3.46
C LEU A 37 -9.28 -14.93 -2.50
N GLU A 38 -9.76 -15.06 -1.26
CA GLU A 38 -9.24 -16.06 -0.31
C GLU A 38 -9.58 -17.49 -0.74
N LYS A 39 -10.81 -17.72 -1.26
CA LYS A 39 -11.21 -19.01 -1.83
C LYS A 39 -10.39 -19.40 -3.05
N LEU A 40 -9.91 -18.42 -3.81
CA LEU A 40 -8.98 -18.61 -4.94
C LEU A 40 -7.52 -18.88 -4.48
N GLY A 41 -7.28 -18.97 -3.17
CA GLY A 41 -5.96 -19.23 -2.60
C GLY A 41 -5.00 -18.04 -2.69
N MET A 42 -5.51 -16.82 -2.82
CA MET A 42 -4.66 -15.63 -2.91
C MET A 42 -4.11 -15.22 -1.55
N LEU A 43 -2.79 -15.04 -1.50
CA LEU A 43 -2.09 -14.48 -0.33
C LEU A 43 -2.58 -13.06 -0.04
N LEU A 44 -2.56 -12.66 1.24
CA LEU A 44 -3.08 -11.36 1.70
C LEU A 44 -2.51 -10.18 0.90
N GLY A 45 -1.20 -10.18 0.60
CA GLY A 45 -0.56 -9.14 -0.21
C GLY A 45 -1.04 -9.07 -1.66
N HIS A 46 -1.36 -10.23 -2.25
CA HIS A 46 -1.91 -10.31 -3.61
C HIS A 46 -3.37 -9.84 -3.65
N ARG A 47 -4.15 -10.14 -2.61
CA ARG A 47 -5.52 -9.63 -2.45
C ARG A 47 -5.57 -8.11 -2.40
N LYS A 48 -4.71 -7.49 -1.58
CA LYS A 48 -4.61 -6.01 -1.51
C LYS A 48 -4.15 -5.40 -2.83
N ARG A 49 -3.22 -6.03 -3.55
CA ARG A 49 -2.78 -5.58 -4.88
C ARG A 49 -3.90 -5.67 -5.91
N PHE A 50 -4.63 -6.78 -5.93
CA PHE A 50 -5.77 -7.02 -6.82
C PHE A 50 -6.87 -5.97 -6.61
N ARG A 51 -7.33 -5.78 -5.37
CA ARG A 51 -8.38 -4.78 -5.06
C ARG A 51 -7.97 -3.36 -5.46
N LYS A 52 -6.71 -2.98 -5.23
CA LYS A 52 -6.18 -1.68 -5.67
C LYS A 52 -6.23 -1.53 -7.20
N ALA A 53 -5.94 -2.60 -7.94
CA ALA A 53 -5.95 -2.59 -9.39
C ALA A 53 -7.37 -2.55 -9.97
N VAL A 54 -8.31 -3.28 -9.36
CA VAL A 54 -9.73 -3.29 -9.75
C VAL A 54 -10.38 -1.90 -9.62
N VAL A 55 -10.03 -1.14 -8.58
CA VAL A 55 -10.51 0.25 -8.42
C VAL A 55 -10.01 1.18 -9.54
N GLY A 56 -8.89 0.83 -10.20
CA GLY A 56 -8.32 1.57 -11.33
C GLY A 56 -8.93 1.24 -12.70
N LEU A 57 -9.85 0.28 -12.80
CA LEU A 57 -10.47 -0.17 -14.05
C LEU A 57 -11.63 0.71 -14.57
N GLY A 58 -11.78 1.93 -14.05
CA GLY A 58 -12.81 2.88 -14.50
C GLY A 58 -12.88 3.00 -16.03
N PRO A 59 -14.08 3.22 -16.61
CA PRO A 59 -14.35 2.99 -18.02
C PRO A 59 -13.43 3.84 -18.91
N SER A 60 -12.53 3.13 -19.58
CA SER A 60 -11.78 3.47 -20.80
C SER A 60 -11.94 4.90 -21.34
N SER A 61 -10.99 5.77 -21.00
CA SER A 61 -10.63 6.89 -21.89
C SER A 61 -9.72 6.35 -22.99
N HIS A 62 -10.23 6.31 -24.22
CA HIS A 62 -9.45 6.04 -25.43
C HIS A 62 -8.26 7.02 -25.54
N PRO A 63 -7.04 6.57 -25.87
CA PRO A 63 -5.98 7.47 -26.27
C PRO A 63 -6.18 7.76 -27.76
N ASP A 64 -6.90 8.83 -28.07
CA ASP A 64 -6.76 9.44 -29.39
C ASP A 64 -5.44 10.21 -29.42
N ALA A 65 -4.71 10.05 -30.50
CA ALA A 65 -3.35 10.52 -30.65
C ALA A 65 -3.29 12.06 -30.60
N SER A 66 -2.33 12.59 -29.84
CA SER A 66 -1.51 13.78 -30.12
C SER A 66 -1.29 14.62 -28.85
N THR A 67 -0.02 14.97 -28.61
CA THR A 67 0.45 16.03 -27.70
C THR A 67 0.31 15.77 -26.20
N ASP A 68 1.34 15.14 -25.60
CA ASP A 68 2.10 15.72 -24.47
C ASP A 68 3.12 14.70 -23.92
N ASP A 69 4.25 14.63 -24.61
CA ASP A 69 5.36 13.67 -24.43
C ASP A 69 6.29 13.99 -23.24
N ILE A 70 5.82 14.75 -22.24
CA ILE A 70 6.66 15.16 -21.09
C ILE A 70 6.00 14.82 -19.73
N ALA A 71 4.67 14.70 -19.64
CA ALA A 71 3.98 14.42 -18.38
C ALA A 71 3.80 12.91 -18.08
N ALA A 72 4.04 12.04 -19.06
CA ALA A 72 3.71 10.61 -18.97
C ALA A 72 4.80 9.74 -18.30
N GLN A 73 6.02 10.25 -18.11
CA GLN A 73 7.12 9.47 -17.52
C GLN A 73 6.98 9.25 -16.01
N SER A 74 6.11 9.98 -15.32
CA SER A 74 5.91 9.82 -13.86
C SER A 74 4.82 8.81 -13.47
N ARG A 75 4.00 8.32 -14.41
CA ARG A 75 2.84 7.46 -14.10
C ARG A 75 3.01 5.97 -14.45
N THR A 76 4.17 5.59 -14.97
CA THR A 76 4.50 4.21 -15.39
C THR A 76 5.82 3.70 -14.79
N ARG A 77 6.22 4.14 -13.59
CA ARG A 77 7.12 3.31 -12.78
C ARG A 77 6.33 2.09 -12.33
N GLY A 78 6.39 1.05 -13.16
CA GLY A 78 5.78 -0.24 -12.93
C GLY A 78 6.20 -0.82 -11.59
N LEU A 79 5.44 -1.82 -11.15
CA LEU A 79 5.77 -2.69 -10.01
C LEU A 79 6.99 -3.58 -10.34
N SER A 80 8.07 -3.01 -10.88
CA SER A 80 9.37 -3.69 -10.94
C SER A 80 10.00 -3.60 -9.56
N ALA A 81 10.42 -4.73 -8.99
CA ALA A 81 11.27 -4.71 -7.82
C ALA A 81 12.50 -3.85 -8.12
N GLU A 82 12.68 -2.80 -7.33
CA GLU A 82 13.76 -1.84 -7.51
C GLU A 82 14.60 -1.76 -6.24
N ARG A 83 15.91 -1.65 -6.42
CA ARG A 83 16.82 -1.38 -5.32
C ARG A 83 16.87 0.13 -5.12
N ARG A 84 16.34 0.60 -4.00
CA ARG A 84 16.40 2.01 -3.60
C ARG A 84 17.03 2.16 -2.22
N GLN A 85 17.71 3.27 -2.02
CA GLN A 85 18.20 3.67 -0.72
C GLN A 85 17.03 4.27 0.07
N LEU A 86 16.79 3.72 1.26
CA LEU A 86 15.75 4.17 2.19
C LEU A 86 16.38 4.44 3.54
N THR A 87 15.93 5.50 4.19
CA THR A 87 16.24 5.76 5.59
C THR A 87 15.09 5.19 6.43
N VAL A 88 15.40 4.33 7.39
CA VAL A 88 14.42 3.75 8.30
C VAL A 88 14.62 4.35 9.68
N MET A 89 13.57 4.93 10.25
CA MET A 89 13.56 5.45 11.61
C MET A 89 12.56 4.65 12.44
N PHE A 90 12.99 4.28 13.64
CA PHE A 90 12.12 3.69 14.65
C PHE A 90 12.03 4.67 15.82
N VAL A 91 10.81 4.97 16.25
CA VAL A 91 10.53 5.84 17.40
C VAL A 91 9.72 5.05 18.40
N ASP A 92 10.03 5.19 19.68
CA ASP A 92 9.36 4.47 20.76
C ASP A 92 9.09 5.40 21.94
N LEU A 93 8.04 5.11 22.72
CA LEU A 93 7.71 5.94 23.88
C LEU A 93 8.40 5.40 25.13
N VAL A 94 9.36 6.17 25.63
CA VAL A 94 10.09 5.80 26.86
C VAL A 94 9.12 5.64 28.02
N GLY A 95 9.13 4.47 28.65
CA GLY A 95 8.32 4.17 29.84
C GLY A 95 6.86 3.79 29.55
N SER A 96 6.51 3.50 28.29
CA SER A 96 5.17 3.04 27.89
C SER A 96 4.67 1.82 28.66
N THR A 97 5.54 0.84 28.94
CA THR A 97 5.18 -0.34 29.74
C THR A 97 4.78 0.03 31.17
N ALA A 98 5.43 1.03 31.77
CA ALA A 98 5.08 1.50 33.10
C ALA A 98 3.78 2.33 33.09
N LEU A 99 3.53 3.09 32.02
CA LEU A 99 2.24 3.75 31.79
C LEU A 99 1.11 2.73 31.65
N ALA A 100 1.33 1.66 30.89
CA ALA A 100 0.34 0.61 30.64
C ALA A 100 -0.08 -0.18 31.89
N THR A 101 0.74 -0.19 32.95
CA THR A 101 0.39 -0.84 34.22
C THR A 101 -0.35 0.10 35.19
N ARG A 102 -0.35 1.41 34.93
CA ARG A 102 -0.93 2.43 35.81
C ARG A 102 -2.21 3.04 35.28
N LEU A 103 -2.36 3.09 33.96
CA LEU A 103 -3.53 3.64 33.28
C LEU A 103 -4.54 2.55 32.99
N ASP A 104 -5.81 2.93 33.02
CA ASP A 104 -6.86 2.11 32.46
C ASP A 104 -6.66 1.96 30.93
N PRO A 105 -7.11 0.85 30.32
CA PRO A 105 -6.89 0.60 28.90
C PRO A 105 -7.44 1.70 27.97
N GLU A 106 -8.51 2.38 28.39
CA GLU A 106 -9.12 3.49 27.64
C GLU A 106 -8.20 4.71 27.62
N ASP A 107 -7.68 5.11 28.78
CA ASP A 107 -6.74 6.24 28.94
C ASP A 107 -5.40 5.96 28.25
N LEU A 108 -4.91 4.72 28.35
CA LEU A 108 -3.70 4.30 27.66
C LEU A 108 -3.87 4.41 26.14
N ARG A 109 -5.02 3.94 25.61
CA ARG A 109 -5.33 4.04 24.19
C ARG A 109 -5.39 5.48 23.71
N GLU A 110 -6.00 6.37 24.50
CA GLU A 110 -6.07 7.79 24.16
C GLU A 110 -4.66 8.43 24.14
N THR A 111 -3.85 8.12 25.15
CA THR A 111 -2.47 8.62 25.27
C THR A 111 -1.60 8.16 24.10
N ILE A 112 -1.59 6.85 23.80
CA ILE A 112 -0.83 6.30 22.67
C ILE A 112 -1.37 6.83 21.34
N GLY A 113 -2.69 7.00 21.21
CA GLY A 113 -3.30 7.59 20.02
C GLY A 113 -2.87 9.04 19.80
N ALA A 114 -2.78 9.85 20.85
CA ALA A 114 -2.28 11.22 20.77
C ALA A 114 -0.80 11.27 20.37
N TYR A 115 0.02 10.40 20.97
CA TYR A 115 1.42 10.22 20.59
C TYR A 115 1.58 9.84 19.11
N HIS A 116 0.85 8.83 18.64
CA HIS A 116 0.89 8.39 17.24
C HIS A 116 0.51 9.49 16.26
N ARG A 117 -0.51 10.32 16.58
CA ARG A 117 -0.88 11.48 15.74
C ARG A 117 0.25 12.50 15.67
N CYS A 118 0.83 12.87 16.80
CA CYS A 118 1.96 13.80 16.86
C CYS A 118 3.16 13.32 16.02
N VAL A 119 3.52 12.04 16.15
CA VAL A 119 4.57 11.43 15.34
C VAL A 119 4.20 11.44 13.86
N ALA A 120 2.98 11.02 13.51
CA ALA A 120 2.54 10.97 12.11
C ALA A 120 2.53 12.35 11.45
N ASP A 121 2.01 13.37 12.13
CA ASP A 121 1.96 14.74 11.63
C ASP A 121 3.38 15.28 11.39
N THR A 122 4.29 15.02 12.33
CA THR A 122 5.71 15.40 12.20
C THR A 122 6.38 14.67 11.04
N VAL A 123 6.22 13.35 10.95
CA VAL A 123 6.79 12.51 9.90
C VAL A 123 6.33 12.98 8.51
N VAL A 124 5.03 13.22 8.36
CA VAL A 124 4.45 13.72 7.09
C VAL A 124 5.00 15.11 6.76
N HIS A 125 5.15 15.99 7.76
CA HIS A 125 5.73 17.32 7.57
C HIS A 125 7.16 17.27 6.99
N PHE A 126 7.97 16.30 7.41
CA PHE A 126 9.34 16.08 6.91
C PHE A 126 9.40 15.14 5.70
N GLY A 127 8.27 14.81 5.06
CA GLY A 127 8.24 13.97 3.85
C GLY A 127 8.54 12.49 4.10
N GLY A 128 8.42 12.04 5.35
CA GLY A 128 8.48 10.63 5.72
C GLY A 128 7.13 9.93 5.59
N PHE A 129 7.19 8.60 5.60
CA PHE A 129 6.04 7.71 5.49
C PHE A 129 5.96 6.80 6.70
N VAL A 130 4.85 6.85 7.44
CA VAL A 130 4.60 5.91 8.54
C VAL A 130 4.25 4.54 7.97
N ALA A 131 5.17 3.58 8.12
CA ALA A 131 5.04 2.25 7.57
C ALA A 131 4.21 1.33 8.46
N LYS A 132 4.38 1.43 9.79
CA LYS A 132 3.74 0.52 10.74
C LYS A 132 3.73 1.10 12.16
N TYR A 133 2.66 0.79 12.90
CA TYR A 133 2.57 0.96 14.35
C TYR A 133 2.74 -0.40 15.05
N MET A 134 3.49 -0.44 16.15
CA MET A 134 3.82 -1.66 16.91
C MET A 134 3.79 -1.37 18.40
N GLY A 135 2.63 -1.51 19.02
CA GLY A 135 2.44 -1.05 20.40
C GLY A 135 2.50 0.46 20.44
N ASP A 136 3.48 0.99 21.17
CA ASP A 136 3.89 2.39 21.22
C ASP A 136 4.99 2.75 20.21
N GLY A 137 5.56 1.76 19.52
CA GLY A 137 6.58 1.97 18.51
C GLY A 137 6.01 2.41 17.15
N VAL A 138 6.70 3.32 16.48
CA VAL A 138 6.38 3.80 15.12
C VAL A 138 7.56 3.55 14.19
N LEU A 139 7.30 2.85 13.08
CA LEU A 139 8.27 2.62 12.01
C LEU A 139 8.01 3.59 10.86
N VAL A 140 9.06 4.32 10.47
CA VAL A 140 9.01 5.38 9.47
C VAL A 140 10.03 5.13 8.37
N TYR A 141 9.63 5.37 7.14
CA TYR A 141 10.50 5.34 5.96
C TYR A 141 10.62 6.74 5.36
N PHE A 142 11.84 7.17 5.07
CA PHE A 142 12.10 8.35 4.24
C PHE A 142 12.66 7.90 2.88
N GLY A 143 12.26 8.60 1.82
CA GLY A 143 12.54 8.18 0.43
C GLY A 143 11.51 7.21 -0.17
N TYR A 144 10.35 7.06 0.48
CA TYR A 144 9.21 6.25 0.04
C TYR A 144 7.89 7.02 0.25
N PRO A 145 6.88 6.94 -0.65
CA PRO A 145 6.87 6.24 -1.94
C PRO A 145 7.52 7.04 -3.09
N GLN A 146 7.75 8.34 -2.88
CA GLN A 146 8.51 9.21 -3.78
C GLN A 146 9.93 9.36 -3.26
N ALA A 147 10.91 9.29 -4.17
CA ALA A 147 12.31 9.43 -3.83
C ALA A 147 12.65 10.93 -3.67
N HIS A 148 13.28 11.28 -2.55
CA HIS A 148 13.92 12.57 -2.35
C HIS A 148 15.42 12.37 -2.13
N GLU A 149 16.23 13.14 -2.85
CA GLU A 149 17.71 13.03 -2.83
C GLU A 149 18.32 13.39 -1.46
N ASN A 150 17.56 14.07 -0.59
CA ASN A 150 17.99 14.50 0.75
C ASN A 150 17.35 13.69 1.90
N ALA A 151 16.93 12.44 1.67
CA ALA A 151 16.19 11.64 2.65
C ALA A 151 16.96 11.25 3.95
N ALA A 152 18.16 11.78 4.16
CA ALA A 152 19.01 11.51 5.32
C ALA A 152 19.37 12.77 6.14
N GLU A 153 19.01 13.97 5.67
CA GLU A 153 19.18 15.26 6.36
C GLU A 153 17.83 15.80 6.82
#